data_AF-A0A8T6MF38-F1
#
_entry.id   AF-A0A8T6MF38-F1
#
_cell.length_a   1.000
_cell.length_b   1.000
_cell.length_c   1.000
_cell.angle_alpha   90.00
_cell.angle_beta   90.00
_cell.angle_gamma   90.00
#
_symmetry.space_group_name_H-M   'P 1'
#
loop_
_entity.id
_entity.type
_entity.pdbx_description
1 polymer ?
#
loop_
_entity_poly.entity_id
_entity_poly.type
_entity_poly.pdbx_seq_one_letter_code
_entity_poly.pdbx_strand_id
1 'polypeptide(L)'
;MATDDEGEFLFVGEKNGSVKIWNMGAGQDGDTLKQTIEIGTHLNGLSFETKFFSVISIASGKGLLIRDIKNNCDIFKFQPEVHVSCLSLAWDASSK
;
A
#
# COMPACT_ATOMS: atom_id res chain seq x y z
N MET A 1 -8.61 1.56 3.51
CA MET A 1 -8.19 0.44 4.38
C MET A 1 -8.47 -0.84 3.63
N ALA A 2 -7.57 -1.81 3.71
CA ALA A 2 -7.74 -3.10 3.04
C ALA A 2 -6.89 -4.17 3.73
N THR A 3 -7.28 -5.43 3.58
CA THR A 3 -6.63 -6.61 4.18
C THR A 3 -6.23 -7.59 3.09
N ASP A 4 -5.17 -8.35 3.32
CA ASP A 4 -4.81 -9.47 2.43
C ASP A 4 -5.83 -10.62 2.52
N ASP A 5 -5.66 -11.60 1.64
CA ASP A 5 -6.62 -12.70 1.45
C ASP A 5 -6.73 -13.60 2.70
N GLU A 6 -5.64 -13.72 3.46
CA GLU A 6 -5.57 -14.51 4.70
C GLU A 6 -5.91 -13.68 5.95
N GLY A 7 -6.03 -12.35 5.82
CA GLY A 7 -6.30 -11.43 6.93
C GLY A 7 -5.13 -11.24 7.91
N GLU A 8 -3.93 -11.68 7.54
CA GLU A 8 -2.72 -11.54 8.35
C GLU A 8 -2.18 -10.10 8.35
N PHE A 9 -2.49 -9.31 7.33
CA PHE A 9 -2.00 -7.94 7.21
C PHE A 9 -3.13 -6.95 6.94
N LEU A 10 -3.04 -5.81 7.63
CA LEU A 10 -3.94 -4.68 7.47
C LEU A 10 -3.18 -3.46 6.96
N PHE A 11 -3.64 -2.92 5.85
CA PHE A 11 -3.10 -1.71 5.22
C PHE A 11 -4.03 -0.52 5.46
N VAL A 12 -3.48 0.52 6.08
CA VAL A 12 -4.22 1.74 6.43
C VAL A 12 -3.52 2.94 5.83
N GLY A 13 -4.15 3.54 4.82
CA GLY A 13 -3.76 4.86 4.33
C GLY A 13 -4.37 5.96 5.20
N GLU A 14 -3.56 6.91 5.66
CA GLU A 14 -3.96 8.05 6.46
C GLU A 14 -4.05 9.33 5.62
N LYS A 15 -4.85 10.29 6.08
CA LYS A 15 -5.04 11.59 5.40
C LYS A 15 -3.73 12.39 5.27
N ASN A 16 -2.80 12.22 6.21
CA ASN A 16 -1.49 12.88 6.22
C ASN A 16 -0.52 12.34 5.14
N GLY A 17 -0.89 11.26 4.44
CA GLY A 17 -0.01 10.63 3.46
C GLY A 17 0.84 9.49 3.99
N SER A 18 0.59 9.02 5.21
CA SER A 18 1.23 7.82 5.72
C SER A 18 0.43 6.58 5.27
N VAL A 19 1.14 5.49 4.97
CA VAL A 19 0.55 4.16 4.87
C VAL A 19 1.12 3.31 5.99
N LYS A 20 0.25 2.86 6.89
CA LYS A 20 0.60 1.94 7.97
C LYS A 20 0.28 0.51 7.56
N ILE A 21 1.21 -0.37 7.88
CA ILE A 21 1.14 -1.79 7.62
C ILE A 21 1.18 -2.50 8.96
N TRP A 22 0.08 -3.15 9.30
CA TRP A 22 -0.07 -3.93 10.53
C TRP A 22 -0.02 -5.41 10.20
N ASN A 23 0.64 -6.18 11.06
CA ASN A 23 0.46 -7.61 11.12
C ASN A 23 -0.61 -7.88 12.18
N MET A 24 -1.70 -8.45 11.74
CA MET A 24 -2.84 -8.86 12.54
C MET A 24 -2.50 -10.25 13.07
N GLY A 25 -1.93 -10.31 14.26
CA GLY A 25 -1.41 -11.56 14.81
C GLY A 25 -2.52 -12.60 14.99
N ALA A 26 -2.34 -13.79 14.43
CA ALA A 26 -3.17 -14.94 14.77
C ALA A 26 -2.76 -15.47 16.16
N GLY A 27 -3.28 -14.89 17.26
CA GLY A 27 -3.03 -15.40 18.61
C GLY A 27 -2.92 -14.35 19.73
N GLN A 28 -2.01 -14.60 20.69
CA GLN A 28 -1.87 -13.82 21.94
C GLN A 28 -1.03 -12.53 21.80
N ASP A 29 -0.27 -12.38 20.71
CA ASP A 29 0.68 -11.26 20.55
C ASP A 29 0.04 -9.96 20.01
N GLY A 30 -1.26 -10.00 19.70
CA GLY A 30 -2.02 -8.84 19.24
C GLY A 30 -1.56 -8.25 17.91
N ASP A 31 -2.16 -7.13 17.53
CA ASP A 31 -1.83 -6.44 16.29
C ASP A 31 -0.52 -5.66 16.44
N THR A 32 0.42 -5.83 15.52
CA THR A 32 1.73 -5.16 15.55
C THR A 32 1.94 -4.28 14.32
N LEU A 33 2.36 -3.03 14.53
CA LEU A 33 2.75 -2.15 13.42
C LEU A 33 4.10 -2.63 12.87
N LYS A 34 4.10 -3.15 11.64
CA LYS A 34 5.32 -3.63 10.98
C LYS A 34 6.08 -2.52 10.31
N GLN A 35 5.38 -1.62 9.63
CA GLN A 35 6.01 -0.59 8.81
C GLN A 35 5.10 0.62 8.62
N THR A 36 5.72 1.79 8.55
CA THR A 36 5.09 3.04 8.11
C THR A 36 5.80 3.54 6.86
N ILE A 37 5.02 3.88 5.84
CA ILE A 37 5.50 4.42 4.58
C ILE A 37 5.03 5.87 4.48
N GLU A 38 5.98 6.79 4.48
CA GLU A 38 5.71 8.23 4.42
C GLU A 38 5.74 8.73 2.98
N ILE A 39 4.58 9.13 2.45
CA ILE A 39 4.45 9.73 1.10
C ILE A 39 4.43 11.26 1.18
N GLY A 40 3.96 11.81 2.31
CA GLY A 40 3.94 13.24 2.58
C GLY A 40 3.00 14.01 1.64
N THR A 41 1.86 13.42 1.28
CA THR A 41 0.74 14.06 0.58
C THR A 41 -0.52 13.19 0.69
N HIS A 42 -1.69 13.76 0.45
CA HIS A 42 -2.96 13.04 0.51
C HIS A 42 -2.97 11.81 -0.40
N LEU A 43 -3.47 10.70 0.14
CA LEU A 43 -3.65 9.44 -0.58
C LEU A 43 -5.04 9.40 -1.22
N ASN A 44 -5.07 9.01 -2.49
CA ASN A 44 -6.29 8.88 -3.28
C ASN A 44 -6.71 7.40 -3.45
N GLY A 45 -5.75 6.49 -3.37
CA GLY A 45 -5.97 5.06 -3.58
C GLY A 45 -4.79 4.21 -3.12
N LEU A 46 -5.10 2.98 -2.74
CA LEU A 46 -4.12 1.99 -2.30
C LEU A 46 -4.53 0.63 -2.86
N SER A 47 -3.57 -0.10 -3.43
CA SER A 47 -3.72 -1.50 -3.83
C SER A 47 -2.42 -2.25 -3.56
N PHE A 48 -2.47 -3.56 -3.37
CA PHE A 48 -1.31 -4.38 -3.01
C PHE A 48 -1.46 -5.80 -3.53
N GLU A 49 -0.32 -6.42 -3.80
CA GLU A 49 -0.24 -7.80 -4.26
C GLU A 49 -0.42 -8.75 -3.07
N THR A 50 -1.45 -9.60 -3.11
CA THR A 50 -1.90 -10.39 -1.95
C THR A 50 -1.10 -11.67 -1.73
N LYS A 51 -0.60 -12.32 -2.79
CA LYS A 51 -0.03 -13.68 -2.72
C LYS A 51 1.35 -13.72 -2.07
N PHE A 52 2.21 -12.75 -2.36
CA PHE A 52 3.57 -12.69 -1.81
C PHE A 52 3.79 -11.51 -0.88
N PHE A 53 2.79 -10.65 -0.71
CA PHE A 53 2.88 -9.44 0.09
C PHE A 53 4.17 -8.67 -0.25
N SER A 54 4.38 -8.46 -1.54
CA SER A 54 5.68 -7.98 -2.04
C SER A 54 5.62 -6.54 -2.49
N VAL A 55 4.50 -6.12 -3.06
CA VAL A 55 4.38 -4.85 -3.77
C VAL A 55 3.13 -4.10 -3.36
N ILE A 56 3.29 -2.82 -3.06
CA ILE A 56 2.17 -1.89 -2.90
C ILE A 56 2.19 -0.87 -4.02
N SER A 57 0.99 -0.48 -4.45
CA SER A 57 0.76 0.61 -5.37
C SER A 57 -0.03 1.71 -4.66
N ILE A 58 0.54 2.90 -4.60
CA ILE A 58 0.02 4.06 -3.88
C ILE A 58 -0.29 5.17 -4.88
N ALA A 59 -1.55 5.57 -4.92
CA ALA A 59 -2.01 6.73 -5.63
C ALA A 59 -2.11 7.92 -4.67
N SER A 60 -1.51 9.05 -5.04
CA SER A 60 -1.46 10.25 -4.21
C SER A 60 -1.53 11.52 -5.05
N GLY A 61 -1.59 12.67 -4.39
CA GLY A 61 -1.48 13.98 -5.07
C GLY A 61 -0.16 14.18 -5.81
N LYS A 62 0.88 13.38 -5.54
CA LYS A 62 2.17 13.39 -6.25
C LYS A 62 2.19 12.42 -7.45
N GLY A 63 1.10 11.70 -7.71
CA GLY A 63 1.01 10.68 -8.76
C GLY A 63 1.01 9.25 -8.21
N LEU A 64 1.62 8.33 -8.95
CA LEU A 64 1.60 6.89 -8.66
C LEU A 64 3.00 6.42 -8.22
N LEU A 65 3.05 5.73 -7.09
CA LEU A 65 4.24 5.05 -6.58
C LEU A 65 3.96 3.54 -6.51
N ILE A 66 4.88 2.72 -7.02
CA ILE A 66 4.90 1.28 -6.78
C ILE A 66 6.18 0.97 -6.01
N ARG A 67 6.04 0.31 -4.86
CA ARG A 67 7.13 0.05 -3.91
C ARG A 67 7.17 -1.43 -3.54
N ASP A 68 8.37 -1.98 -3.53
CA ASP A 68 8.67 -3.27 -2.90
C ASP A 68 8.72 -3.08 -1.39
N ILE A 69 7.90 -3.84 -0.66
CA ILE A 69 7.85 -3.79 0.80
C ILE A 69 9.04 -4.51 1.43
N LYS A 70 9.40 -5.69 0.93
CA LYS A 70 10.44 -6.55 1.51
C LYS A 70 11.81 -5.91 1.37
N ASN A 71 12.09 -5.37 0.19
CA ASN A 71 13.36 -4.71 -0.13
C ASN A 71 13.36 -3.22 0.22
N ASN A 72 12.21 -2.67 0.65
CA ASN A 72 12.01 -1.27 1.00
C ASN A 72 12.53 -0.31 -0.08
N CYS A 73 12.18 -0.56 -1.34
CA CYS A 73 12.66 0.21 -2.48
C CYS A 73 11.53 0.59 -3.44
N ASP A 74 11.68 1.75 -4.09
CA ASP A 74 10.70 2.23 -5.06
C ASP A 74 10.95 1.56 -6.41
N ILE A 75 9.99 0.76 -6.88
CA ILE A 75 10.04 0.07 -8.18
C ILE A 75 9.69 1.04 -9.29
N PHE A 76 8.67 1.88 -9.07
CA PHE A 76 8.15 2.79 -10.08
C PHE A 76 7.65 4.09 -9.47
N LYS A 77 7.91 5.20 -10.16
CA LYS A 77 7.40 6.53 -9.83
C LYS A 77 6.88 7.19 -11.09
N PHE A 78 5.62 7.61 -11.03
CA PHE A 78 5.01 8.49 -12.01
C PHE A 78 4.54 9.76 -11.31
N GLN A 79 5.06 10.90 -11.77
CA GLN A 79 4.71 12.22 -11.25
C GLN A 79 4.16 13.08 -12.40
N PRO A 80 2.84 13.30 -12.46
CA PRO A 80 2.23 14.13 -13.48
C PRO A 80 2.46 15.61 -13.21
N GLU A 81 2.52 16.42 -14.27
CA GLU A 81 2.64 17.89 -14.18
C GLU A 81 1.35 18.56 -13.65
N VAL A 82 0.23 17.83 -13.69
CA VAL A 82 -1.08 18.29 -13.25
C VAL A 82 -1.61 17.44 -12.08
N HIS A 83 -2.48 18.02 -11.27
CA HIS A 83 -3.05 17.35 -10.11
C HIS A 83 -3.91 16.14 -10.53
N VAL A 84 -3.64 14.98 -9.92
CA VAL A 84 -4.43 13.75 -10.15
C VAL A 84 -5.42 13.55 -9.01
N SER A 85 -6.71 13.54 -9.37
CA SER A 85 -7.82 13.46 -8.41
C SER A 85 -8.16 12.02 -8.00
N CYS A 86 -7.97 11.05 -8.90
CA CYS A 86 -8.22 9.65 -8.62
C CYS A 86 -7.35 8.76 -9.49
N LEU A 87 -6.96 7.61 -8.95
CA LEU A 87 -6.35 6.51 -9.66
C LEU A 87 -7.00 5.24 -9.13
N SER A 88 -7.44 4.36 -10.03
CA SER A 88 -7.93 3.03 -9.68
C SER A 88 -6.84 2.02 -10.06
N LEU A 89 -6.59 1.08 -9.18
CA LEU A 89 -5.57 0.05 -9.34
C LEU A 89 -6.24 -1.29 -9.06
N ALA A 90 -6.19 -2.19 -10.04
CA ALA A 90 -6.69 -3.54 -9.90
C ALA A 90 -5.53 -4.51 -10.12
N TRP A 91 -5.42 -5.50 -9.24
CA TRP A 91 -4.52 -6.62 -9.45
C TRP A 91 -5.28 -7.74 -10.14
N ASP A 92 -4.64 -8.35 -11.15
CA ASP A 92 -5.15 -9.56 -11.75
C ASP A 92 -4.70 -10.75 -10.90
N ALA A 93 -5.61 -11.24 -10.06
CA ALA A 93 -5.41 -12.42 -9.23
C ALA A 93 -5.30 -13.74 -10.04
N SER A 94 -5.55 -13.72 -11.35
CA SER A 94 -5.59 -14.92 -12.19
C SER A 94 -4.24 -15.36 -12.76
N SER A 95 -3.13 -14.72 -12.38
CA SER A 95 -1.79 -15.08 -12.84
C SER A 95 -1.38 -16.47 -12.32
N LYS A 96 -1.58 -17.48 -13.18
CA LYS A 96 -1.19 -18.89 -12.98
C LYS A 96 0.31 -19.08 -12.92
#